data_AF-A0A953ASM9-F1
#
_entry.id   AF-A0A953ASM9-F1
#
_cell.length_a   1.000
_cell.length_b   1.000
_cell.length_c   1.000
_cell.angle_alpha   90.00
_cell.angle_beta   90.00
_cell.angle_gamma   90.00
#
_symmetry.space_group_name_H-M   'P 1'
#
loop_
_entity.id
_entity.type
_entity.pdbx_description
1 polymer ?
#
loop_
_entity_poly.entity_id
_entity_poly.type
_entity_poly.pdbx_seq_one_letter_code
_entity_poly.pdbx_strand_id
1 'polypeptide(L)'
;TVVLYVIGMGVAVFTALAMARMVYGVSLRLFLAVAIAVAILLSFVAPKSFVPLAFDAGSVTTGVLTTPVVIAVAVGLSSVLAGRSAISDGFGILGLASVGAIIAVLMMGTLFR
;
A
#
# COMPACT_ATOMS: atom_id res chain seq x y z
N THR A 1 -14.68 13.87 -0.50
CA THR A 1 -14.92 12.75 -1.45
C THR A 1 -13.75 12.47 -2.35
N VAL A 2 -13.08 13.47 -2.97
CA VAL A 2 -11.90 13.24 -3.83
C VAL A 2 -10.80 12.42 -3.13
N VAL A 3 -10.49 12.75 -1.87
CA VAL A 3 -9.49 12.03 -1.05
C VAL A 3 -9.80 10.54 -0.91
N LEU A 4 -11.07 10.15 -0.75
CA LEU A 4 -11.48 8.74 -0.67
C LEU A 4 -11.18 7.98 -1.96
N TYR A 5 -11.47 8.59 -3.13
CA TYR A 5 -11.16 7.98 -4.42
C TYR A 5 -9.65 7.86 -4.64
N VAL A 6 -8.88 8.87 -4.25
CA VAL A 6 -7.41 8.85 -4.35
C VAL A 6 -6.82 7.74 -3.49
N ILE A 7 -7.23 7.64 -2.23
CA ILE A 7 -6.79 6.58 -1.31
C ILE A 7 -7.19 5.22 -1.88
N GLY A 8 -8.44 5.05 -2.29
CA GLY A 8 -8.95 3.79 -2.85
C GLY A 8 -8.19 3.35 -4.10
N MET A 9 -7.88 4.28 -5.00
CA MET A 9 -7.08 4.00 -6.19
C MET A 9 -5.64 3.63 -5.83
N GLY A 10 -5.01 4.35 -4.89
CA GLY A 10 -3.67 4.04 -4.38
C GLY A 10 -3.58 2.64 -3.77
N VAL A 11 -4.55 2.29 -2.92
CA VAL A 11 -4.68 0.96 -2.33
C VAL A 11 -4.85 -0.10 -3.41
N ALA A 12 -5.80 0.07 -4.33
CA ALA A 12 -6.09 -0.92 -5.37
C ALA A 12 -4.86 -1.20 -6.26
N VAL A 13 -4.16 -0.15 -6.70
CA VAL A 13 -2.96 -0.29 -7.53
C VAL A 13 -1.84 -1.00 -6.78
N PHE A 14 -1.56 -0.61 -5.54
CA PHE A 14 -0.47 -1.22 -4.76
C PHE A 14 -0.79 -2.64 -4.31
N THR A 15 -2.05 -2.94 -3.98
CA THR A 15 -2.49 -4.32 -3.72
C THR A 15 -2.32 -5.18 -4.97
N ALA A 16 -2.72 -4.70 -6.15
CA ALA A 16 -2.53 -5.42 -7.41
C ALA A 16 -1.04 -5.65 -7.71
N LEU A 17 -0.19 -4.64 -7.51
CA LEU A 17 1.27 -4.76 -7.65
C LEU A 17 1.85 -5.76 -6.65
N ALA A 18 1.38 -5.77 -5.41
CA ALA A 18 1.82 -6.71 -4.38
C ALA A 18 1.43 -8.15 -4.72
N MET A 19 0.23 -8.37 -5.26
CA MET A 19 -0.20 -9.67 -5.78
C MET A 19 0.62 -10.10 -7.00
N ALA A 20 0.85 -9.19 -7.96
CA ALA A 20 1.66 -9.47 -9.14
C ALA A 20 3.08 -9.91 -8.75
N ARG A 21 3.74 -9.19 -7.83
CA ARG A 21 5.09 -9.55 -7.36
C ARG A 21 5.10 -10.96 -6.72
N MET A 22 4.01 -11.35 -6.06
CA MET A 22 3.90 -12.63 -5.36
C MET A 22 3.88 -13.77 -6.38
N VAL A 23 3.20 -13.57 -7.51
CA VAL A 23 3.25 -14.48 -8.66
C VAL A 23 4.66 -14.53 -9.27
N TYR A 24 5.33 -13.39 -9.43
CA TYR A 24 6.65 -13.31 -10.05
C TYR A 24 7.84 -13.68 -9.15
N GLY A 25 7.65 -14.06 -7.89
CA GLY A 25 8.79 -14.44 -7.03
C GLY A 25 9.60 -13.27 -6.47
N VAL A 26 9.17 -12.02 -6.66
CA VAL A 26 9.98 -10.84 -6.30
C VAL A 26 9.98 -10.60 -4.79
N SER A 27 11.12 -10.14 -4.25
CA SER A 27 11.29 -9.95 -2.81
C SER A 27 10.39 -8.84 -2.25
N LEU A 28 9.72 -9.15 -1.13
CA LEU A 28 8.85 -8.21 -0.42
C LEU A 28 9.64 -7.02 0.14
N ARG A 29 10.79 -7.32 0.73
CA ARG A 29 11.63 -6.36 1.43
C ARG A 29 12.06 -5.22 0.50
N LEU A 30 12.48 -5.55 -0.73
CA LEU A 30 12.89 -4.55 -1.71
C LEU A 30 11.71 -3.63 -2.09
N PHE A 31 10.54 -4.21 -2.35
CA PHE A 31 9.36 -3.44 -2.75
C PHE A 31 8.91 -2.47 -1.65
N LEU A 32 8.88 -2.93 -0.39
CA LEU A 32 8.57 -2.07 0.75
C LEU A 32 9.62 -0.99 0.96
N ALA A 33 10.91 -1.34 0.88
CA ALA A 33 11.99 -0.37 1.05
C ALA A 33 11.91 0.74 -0.01
N VAL A 34 11.66 0.38 -1.27
CA VAL A 34 11.48 1.34 -2.36
C VAL A 34 10.23 2.20 -2.14
N ALA A 35 9.10 1.60 -1.80
CA ALA A 35 7.86 2.33 -1.58
C ALA A 35 7.98 3.34 -0.41
N ILE A 36 8.60 2.93 0.70
CA ILE A 36 8.87 3.82 1.84
C ILE A 36 9.85 4.93 1.45
N ALA A 37 10.92 4.62 0.72
CA ALA A 37 11.87 5.64 0.24
C ALA A 37 11.16 6.68 -0.64
N VAL A 38 10.29 6.24 -1.56
CA VAL A 38 9.47 7.14 -2.40
C VAL A 38 8.53 8.00 -1.55
N ALA A 39 7.86 7.42 -0.55
CA ALA A 39 6.98 8.18 0.35
C ALA A 39 7.75 9.25 1.14
N ILE A 40 8.95 8.92 1.63
CA ILE A 40 9.83 9.88 2.33
C ILE A 40 10.26 11.00 1.38
N LEU A 41 10.70 10.67 0.16
CA LEU A 41 11.11 11.67 -0.83
C LEU A 41 9.96 12.61 -1.21
N LEU A 42 8.76 12.06 -1.46
CA LEU A 42 7.57 12.85 -1.74
C LEU A 42 7.17 13.75 -0.57
N SER A 43 7.42 13.33 0.67
CA SER A 43 7.10 14.13 1.86
C SER A 43 7.92 15.44 1.94
N PHE A 44 9.12 15.48 1.34
CA PHE A 44 9.90 16.72 1.24
C PHE A 44 9.37 17.69 0.18
N VAL A 45 8.67 17.18 -0.83
CA VAL A 45 8.16 17.97 -1.97
C VAL A 45 6.71 18.42 -1.73
N ALA A 46 5.92 17.61 -1.02
CA ALA A 46 4.51 17.86 -0.77
C ALA A 46 4.26 19.05 0.18
N PRO A 47 3.11 19.74 0.07
CA PRO A 47 2.74 20.81 0.99
C PRO A 47 2.62 20.28 2.42
N LYS A 48 3.06 21.09 3.40
CA LYS A 48 3.12 20.70 4.81
C LYS A 48 1.77 20.27 5.41
N SER A 49 0.65 20.74 4.87
CA SER A 49 -0.69 20.35 5.30
C SER A 49 -1.10 18.94 4.85
N PHE A 50 -0.53 18.44 3.75
CA PHE A 50 -0.87 17.12 3.20
C PHE A 50 -0.02 15.99 3.79
N VAL A 51 1.17 16.28 4.31
CA VAL A 51 2.04 15.25 4.90
C VAL A 51 1.36 14.54 6.08
N PRO A 52 0.81 15.24 7.09
CA PRO A 52 0.10 14.57 8.19
C PRO A 52 -1.13 13.79 7.70
N LEU A 53 -1.88 14.35 6.75
CA LEU A 53 -3.05 13.69 6.15
C LEU A 53 -2.68 12.38 5.44
N ALA A 54 -1.56 12.36 4.73
CA ALA A 54 -1.10 11.17 4.02
C ALA A 54 -0.75 10.03 4.97
N PHE A 55 -0.01 10.33 6.05
CA PHE A 55 0.36 9.32 7.04
C PHE A 55 -0.82 8.85 7.88
N ASP A 56 -1.80 9.72 8.16
CA ASP A 56 -3.06 9.32 8.79
C ASP A 56 -3.86 8.38 7.88
N ALA A 57 -3.96 8.70 6.58
CA ALA A 57 -4.63 7.87 5.58
C ALA A 57 -4.04 6.45 5.46
N GLY A 58 -2.73 6.29 5.59
CA GLY A 58 -2.06 4.98 5.60
C GLY A 58 -2.43 4.11 6.80
N SER A 59 -2.87 4.72 7.91
CA SER A 59 -3.37 4.00 9.08
C SER A 59 -4.84 3.57 8.91
N VAL A 60 -5.65 4.39 8.25
CA VAL A 60 -7.07 4.10 7.95
C VAL A 60 -7.22 2.82 7.12
N THR A 61 -6.25 2.51 6.25
CA THR A 61 -6.27 1.28 5.43
C THR A 61 -5.97 0.01 6.23
N THR A 62 -5.49 0.11 7.47
CA THR A 62 -5.32 -1.03 8.39
C THR A 62 -6.55 -1.30 9.25
N GLY A 63 -7.67 -0.62 8.97
CA GLY A 63 -8.91 -0.73 9.72
C GLY A 63 -9.47 -2.16 9.82
N VAL A 64 -10.39 -2.34 10.77
CA VAL A 64 -11.00 -3.63 11.17
C VAL A 64 -11.62 -4.38 9.98
N LEU A 65 -12.06 -3.68 8.93
CA LEU A 65 -12.65 -4.28 7.73
C LEU A 65 -11.64 -4.60 6.63
N THR A 66 -10.68 -3.71 6.36
CA THR A 66 -9.74 -3.85 5.23
C THR A 66 -8.71 -4.94 5.48
N THR A 67 -8.21 -5.02 6.72
CA THR A 67 -7.16 -5.98 7.09
C THR A 67 -7.59 -7.43 6.87
N PRO A 68 -8.75 -7.91 7.39
CA PRO A 68 -9.21 -9.27 7.13
C PRO A 68 -9.42 -9.58 5.65
N VAL A 69 -9.95 -8.63 4.86
CA VAL A 69 -10.20 -8.82 3.43
C VAL A 69 -8.89 -9.00 2.67
N VAL A 70 -7.91 -8.13 2.89
CA VAL A 70 -6.60 -8.21 2.22
C VAL A 70 -5.87 -9.50 2.59
N ILE A 71 -5.91 -9.89 3.87
CA ILE A 71 -5.29 -11.13 4.33
C ILE A 71 -6.01 -12.34 3.71
N ALA A 72 -7.35 -12.36 3.63
CA ALA A 72 -8.08 -13.45 3.00
C ALA A 72 -7.70 -13.62 1.51
N VAL A 73 -7.57 -12.51 0.76
CA VAL A 73 -7.10 -12.53 -0.63
C VAL A 73 -5.68 -13.08 -0.72
N ALA A 74 -4.78 -12.63 0.16
CA ALA A 74 -3.40 -13.11 0.18
C ALA A 74 -3.28 -14.59 0.52
N VAL A 75 -4.08 -15.09 1.47
CA VAL A 75 -4.16 -16.51 1.84
C VAL A 75 -4.64 -17.34 0.67
N GLY A 76 -5.70 -16.89 -0.02
CA GLY A 76 -6.23 -17.56 -1.21
C GLY A 76 -5.23 -17.58 -2.37
N LEU A 77 -4.44 -16.52 -2.56
CA LEU A 77 -3.37 -16.51 -3.55
C LEU A 77 -2.20 -17.41 -3.12
N SER A 78 -1.83 -17.39 -1.83
CA SER A 78 -0.70 -18.20 -1.31
C SER A 78 -0.97 -19.69 -1.40
N SER A 79 -2.22 -20.13 -1.25
CA SER A 79 -2.57 -21.55 -1.26
C SER A 79 -2.34 -22.22 -2.62
N VAL A 80 -2.33 -21.45 -3.71
CA VAL A 80 -2.05 -21.96 -5.07
C VAL A 80 -0.60 -21.76 -5.52
N LEU A 81 0.22 -21.06 -4.72
CA LEU A 81 1.64 -20.85 -4.97
C LEU A 81 2.49 -21.70 -4.02
N ALA A 82 3.24 -22.67 -4.56
CA ALA A 82 4.09 -23.55 -3.75
C ALA A 82 5.21 -22.77 -3.03
N GLY A 83 5.48 -23.15 -1.77
CA GLY A 83 6.58 -22.59 -0.97
C GLY A 83 6.35 -21.17 -0.43
N ARG A 84 5.12 -20.65 -0.50
CA ARG A 84 4.74 -19.34 0.04
C ARG A 84 4.18 -19.44 1.46
N SER A 85 4.38 -18.39 2.25
CA SER A 85 3.81 -18.28 3.59
C SER A 85 2.68 -17.27 3.58
N ALA A 86 1.46 -17.78 3.74
CA ALA A 86 0.23 -16.99 3.70
C ALA A 86 0.22 -15.82 4.69
N ILE A 87 0.83 -16.01 5.86
CA ILE A 87 0.97 -14.95 6.87
C ILE A 87 1.92 -13.86 6.36
N SER A 88 3.10 -14.25 5.86
CA SER A 88 4.10 -13.28 5.40
C SER A 88 3.65 -12.50 4.17
N ASP A 89 2.97 -13.16 3.23
CA ASP A 89 2.46 -12.54 2.01
C ASP A 89 1.24 -11.67 2.34
N GLY A 90 0.37 -12.09 3.26
CA GLY A 90 -0.76 -11.30 3.75
C GLY A 90 -0.36 -9.97 4.37
N PHE A 91 0.53 -10.01 5.36
CA PHE A 91 1.06 -8.77 5.96
C PHE A 91 1.90 -7.96 4.96
N GLY A 92 2.56 -8.63 4.01
CA GLY A 92 3.31 -7.96 2.94
C GLY A 92 2.44 -7.17 1.97
N ILE A 93 1.30 -7.73 1.55
CA ILE A 93 0.33 -7.06 0.69
C ILE A 93 -0.35 -5.93 1.48
N LEU A 94 -0.72 -6.17 2.74
CA LEU A 94 -1.31 -5.15 3.60
C LEU A 94 -0.37 -3.95 3.79
N GLY A 95 0.91 -4.19 4.06
CA GLY A 95 1.90 -3.13 4.21
C GLY A 95 2.07 -2.30 2.93
N LEU A 96 2.13 -2.94 1.77
CA LEU A 96 2.21 -2.24 0.49
C LEU A 96 0.95 -1.42 0.18
N ALA A 97 -0.23 -1.96 0.50
CA ALA A 97 -1.49 -1.25 0.35
C ALA A 97 -1.52 0.05 1.18
N SER A 98 -1.07 -0.01 2.44
CA SER A 98 -0.95 1.18 3.30
C SER A 98 0.04 2.21 2.75
N VAL A 99 1.20 1.79 2.27
CA VAL A 99 2.17 2.73 1.68
C VAL A 99 1.63 3.32 0.37
N GLY A 100 0.87 2.55 -0.42
CA GLY A 100 0.19 3.02 -1.61
C GLY A 100 -0.81 4.16 -1.33
N ALA A 101 -1.55 4.09 -0.23
CA ALA A 101 -2.43 5.16 0.22
C ALA A 101 -1.64 6.44 0.57
N ILE A 102 -0.54 6.30 1.31
CA ILE A 102 0.34 7.44 1.68
C ILE A 102 0.86 8.12 0.41
N ILE A 103 1.42 7.34 -0.53
CA ILE A 103 1.97 7.86 -1.79
C ILE A 103 0.87 8.54 -2.60
N ALA A 104 -0.33 7.98 -2.67
CA ALA A 104 -1.44 8.58 -3.41
C ALA A 104 -1.86 9.95 -2.86
N VAL A 105 -1.94 10.10 -1.53
CA VAL A 105 -2.26 11.37 -0.89
C VAL A 105 -1.13 12.38 -1.02
N LEU A 106 0.13 11.95 -0.91
CA LEU A 106 1.29 12.83 -1.15
C LEU A 106 1.33 13.32 -2.60
N MET A 107 1.10 12.44 -3.58
CA MET A 107 0.99 12.82 -5.00
C MET A 107 -0.15 13.80 -5.23
N MET A 108 -1.32 13.55 -4.64
CA MET A 108 -2.43 14.50 -4.66
C MET A 108 -2.00 15.87 -4.11
N GLY A 109 -1.35 15.91 -2.95
CA GLY A 109 -0.83 17.16 -2.38
C GLY A 109 0.16 17.88 -3.30
N THR A 110 1.01 17.15 -4.04
CA THR A 110 1.93 17.76 -5.02
C THR A 110 1.25 18.31 -6.26
N LEU A 111 0.15 17.70 -6.70
CA LEU A 111 -0.62 18.08 -7.90
C LEU A 111 -1.59 19.24 -7.64
N PHE A 112 -2.22 19.29 -6.46
CA PHE A 112 -3.18 20.32 -6.06
C PHE A 112 -2.55 21.46 -5.26
N ARG A 113 -1.25 21.67 -5.45
CA ARG A 113 -0.45 22.67 -4.74
C ARG A 113 -0.98 24.09 -4.91
#